data_AF-A0AA38BXP0-F1
#
_entry.id   AF-A0AA38BXP0-F1
#
_cell.length_a   1.000
_cell.length_b   1.000
_cell.length_c   1.000
_cell.angle_alpha   90.00
_cell.angle_beta   90.00
_cell.angle_gamma   90.00
#
_symmetry.space_group_name_H-M   'P 1'
#
loop_
_entity.id
_entity.type
_entity.pdbx_description
1 polymer ?
#
loop_
_entity_poly.entity_id
_entity_poly.type
_entity_poly.pdbx_seq_one_letter_code
_entity_poly.pdbx_strand_id
1 'polypeptide(L)'
;MEMRSKNPAAQAVSLWELFKYADTTDWWLVAFGSLGSLGDGMSTPVLMLVFSTVMNTLGKYDPSSDPSLFLHNINKYSLYIVFIAIGTGFAAFLEGFCWARTGERQASRMRRKYLKAVLRQDVGFFDTQ
;
A
#
# COMPACT_ATOMS: atom_id res chain seq x y z
N MET A 1 35.74 31.84 21.65
CA MET A 1 35.90 30.87 20.55
C MET A 1 34.61 30.08 20.47
N GLU A 2 33.88 30.28 19.38
CA GLU A 2 32.52 29.83 19.15
C GLU A 2 32.43 28.29 19.09
N MET A 3 31.76 27.68 20.06
CA MET A 3 31.17 26.36 19.88
C MET A 3 29.91 26.54 19.04
N ARG A 4 30.09 26.61 17.72
CA ARG A 4 29.02 26.68 16.72
C ARG A 4 28.02 25.56 16.99
N SER A 5 26.89 25.93 17.59
CA SER A 5 25.68 25.13 17.71
C SER A 5 25.39 24.47 16.36
N LYS A 6 25.63 23.16 16.27
CA LYS A 6 25.10 22.36 15.18
C LYS A 6 23.60 22.32 15.39
N ASN A 7 22.90 23.16 14.63
CA ASN A 7 21.47 23.04 14.38
C ASN A 7 21.11 21.53 14.30
N PRO A 8 20.22 20.99 15.15
CA PRO A 8 19.73 19.63 15.00
C PRO A 8 18.73 19.66 13.83
N ALA A 9 19.23 19.88 12.63
CA ALA A 9 18.48 19.71 11.40
C ALA A 9 18.15 18.22 11.34
N ALA A 10 16.92 17.89 11.76
CA ALA A 10 16.23 16.62 11.61
C ALA A 10 17.13 15.51 11.03
N GLN A 11 17.96 14.91 11.89
CA GLN A 11 18.77 13.78 11.47
C GLN A 11 17.77 12.71 11.04
N ALA A 12 17.71 12.43 9.73
CA ALA A 12 16.81 11.44 9.18
C ALA A 12 17.15 10.10 9.82
N VAL A 13 16.31 9.70 10.77
CA VAL A 13 16.46 8.40 11.44
C VAL A 13 16.28 7.34 10.36
N SER A 14 17.22 6.40 10.30
CA SER A 14 17.16 5.31 9.34
C SER A 14 15.84 4.56 9.48
N LEU A 15 15.17 4.26 8.35
CA LEU A 15 13.93 3.48 8.34
C LEU A 15 14.09 2.15 9.09
N TRP A 16 15.30 1.60 9.10
CA TRP A 16 15.65 0.40 9.85
C TRP A 16 15.63 0.58 11.37
N GLU A 17 16.00 1.76 11.88
CA GLU A 17 15.91 2.06 13.31
C GLU A 17 14.47 2.26 13.77
N LEU A 18 13.59 2.72 12.86
CA LEU A 18 12.14 2.77 13.05
C LEU A 18 11.53 1.38 13.17
N PHE A 19 11.96 0.44 12.32
CA PHE A 19 11.49 -0.96 12.31
C PHE A 19 12.17 -1.87 13.33
N LYS A 20 13.23 -1.42 14.02
CA LYS A 20 13.96 -2.18 15.05
C LYS A 20 13.08 -2.68 16.21
N TYR A 21 11.87 -2.13 16.34
CA TYR A 21 10.89 -2.47 17.37
C TYR A 21 9.59 -3.08 16.84
N ALA A 22 9.54 -3.41 15.55
CA ALA A 22 8.42 -4.14 14.97
C ALA A 22 8.39 -5.58 15.51
N ASP A 23 7.22 -5.99 16.02
CA ASP A 23 7.00 -7.35 16.50
C ASP A 23 6.94 -8.35 15.34
N THR A 24 7.09 -9.65 15.60
CA THR A 24 6.91 -10.70 14.57
C THR A 24 5.53 -10.65 13.92
N THR A 25 4.48 -10.27 14.67
CA THR A 25 3.13 -10.05 14.14
C THR A 25 3.06 -8.87 13.18
N ASP A 26 3.78 -7.77 13.45
CA ASP A 26 3.77 -6.60 12.56
C ASP A 26 4.47 -6.95 11.23
N TRP A 27 5.50 -7.81 11.26
CA TRP A 27 6.15 -8.34 10.07
C TRP A 27 5.22 -9.19 9.20
N TRP A 28 4.35 -10.02 9.80
CA TRP A 28 3.34 -10.76 9.05
C TRP A 28 2.32 -9.82 8.39
N LEU A 29 1.84 -8.78 9.11
CA LEU A 29 0.92 -7.80 8.54
C LEU A 29 1.55 -7.01 7.38
N VAL A 30 2.83 -6.62 7.51
CA VAL A 30 3.58 -5.94 6.45
C VAL A 30 3.76 -6.86 5.24
N ALA A 31 4.07 -8.14 5.45
CA ALA A 31 4.20 -9.12 4.37
C ALA A 31 2.88 -9.26 3.59
N PHE A 32 1.76 -9.47 4.29
CA PHE A 32 0.44 -9.55 3.64
C PHE A 32 0.04 -8.24 2.95
N GLY A 33 0.30 -7.08 3.57
CA GLY A 33 0.03 -5.78 2.96
C GLY A 33 0.88 -5.53 1.71
N SER A 34 2.15 -5.93 1.72
CA SER A 34 3.03 -5.83 0.56
C SER A 34 2.61 -6.75 -0.60
N LEU A 35 2.14 -7.95 -0.29
CA LEU A 35 1.63 -8.88 -1.29
C LEU A 35 0.33 -8.35 -1.93
N GLY A 36 -0.55 -7.74 -1.12
CA GLY A 36 -1.73 -7.02 -1.58
C GLY A 36 -1.38 -5.84 -2.49
N SER A 37 -0.39 -5.05 -2.09
CA SER A 37 0.13 -3.90 -2.85
C SER A 37 0.68 -4.25 -4.22
N LEU A 38 1.39 -5.38 -4.32
CA LEU A 38 1.85 -5.88 -5.62
C LEU A 38 0.68 -6.28 -6.50
N GLY A 39 -0.33 -6.95 -5.93
CA GLY A 39 -1.54 -7.35 -6.66
C GLY A 39 -2.35 -6.14 -7.15
N ASP A 40 -2.58 -5.16 -6.27
CA ASP A 40 -3.28 -3.93 -6.62
C ASP A 40 -2.49 -3.07 -7.62
N GLY A 41 -1.17 -2.95 -7.45
CA GLY A 41 -0.30 -2.25 -8.39
C GLY A 41 -0.30 -2.88 -9.79
N MET A 42 -0.38 -4.21 -9.88
CA MET A 42 -0.50 -4.93 -11.16
C MET A 42 -1.90 -4.87 -11.77
N SER A 43 -2.93 -4.46 -11.02
CA SER A 43 -4.30 -4.44 -11.52
C SER A 43 -4.52 -3.45 -12.67
N THR A 44 -3.84 -2.30 -12.62
CA THR A 44 -3.93 -1.23 -13.63
C THR A 44 -3.49 -1.71 -15.03
N PRO A 45 -2.27 -2.27 -15.21
CA PRO A 45 -1.87 -2.80 -16.52
C PRO A 45 -2.69 -4.02 -16.95
N VAL A 46 -3.10 -4.88 -16.02
CA VAL A 46 -3.95 -6.04 -16.33
C VAL A 46 -5.31 -5.60 -16.88
N LEU A 47 -5.95 -4.63 -16.24
CA LEU A 47 -7.21 -4.06 -16.71
C LEU A 47 -7.06 -3.44 -18.11
N MET A 48 -5.95 -2.72 -18.34
CA MET A 48 -5.65 -2.13 -19.64
C MET A 48 -5.51 -3.18 -20.75
N LEU A 49 -4.83 -4.30 -20.49
CA LEU A 49 -4.69 -5.40 -21.45
C LEU A 49 -6.04 -6.05 -21.78
N VAL A 50 -6.85 -6.36 -20.76
CA VAL A 50 -8.18 -6.95 -20.97
C VAL A 50 -9.07 -5.99 -21.75
N PHE A 51 -9.07 -4.72 -21.37
CA PHE A 51 -9.82 -3.69 -22.08
C PHE A 51 -9.38 -3.57 -23.54
N SER A 52 -8.07 -3.62 -23.80
CA SER A 52 -7.53 -3.64 -25.17
C SER A 52 -8.03 -4.84 -25.97
N THR A 53 -8.11 -6.04 -25.37
CA THR A 53 -8.65 -7.22 -26.07
C THR A 53 -10.12 -7.06 -26.44
N VAL A 54 -10.93 -6.46 -25.57
CA VAL A 54 -12.33 -6.13 -25.86
C VAL A 54 -12.39 -5.16 -27.04
N MET A 55 -11.64 -4.06 -27.00
CA MET A 55 -11.61 -3.07 -28.09
C MET A 55 -11.13 -3.68 -29.41
N ASN A 56 -10.14 -4.57 -29.38
CA ASN A 56 -9.66 -5.27 -30.57
C ASN A 56 -10.72 -6.24 -31.13
N THR A 57 -11.51 -6.90 -30.28
CA THR A 57 -12.63 -7.72 -30.77
C THR A 57 -13.71 -6.87 -31.41
N LEU A 58 -14.04 -5.70 -30.83
CA LEU A 58 -14.97 -4.74 -31.43
C LEU A 58 -14.49 -4.22 -32.79
N GLY A 59 -13.19 -3.90 -32.92
CA GLY A 59 -12.61 -3.42 -34.17
C GLY A 59 -12.52 -4.47 -35.28
N LYS A 60 -12.56 -5.76 -34.95
CA LYS A 60 -12.60 -6.89 -35.89
C LYS A 60 -14.02 -7.34 -36.23
N TYR A 61 -15.03 -6.60 -35.79
CA TYR A 61 -16.42 -6.89 -36.12
C TYR A 61 -16.64 -6.76 -37.63
N ASP A 62 -16.95 -7.87 -38.28
CA ASP A 62 -17.35 -7.90 -39.67
C ASP A 62 -18.86 -8.19 -39.74
N PRO A 63 -19.68 -7.29 -40.34
CA PRO A 63 -21.13 -7.48 -40.45
C PRO A 63 -21.55 -8.70 -41.31
N SER A 64 -20.61 -9.33 -42.02
CA SER A 64 -20.83 -10.60 -42.73
C SER A 64 -20.61 -11.85 -41.86
N SER A 65 -20.11 -11.70 -40.64
CA SER A 65 -19.87 -12.78 -39.67
C SER A 65 -21.07 -13.01 -38.74
N ASP A 66 -21.16 -14.20 -38.14
CA ASP A 66 -22.20 -14.56 -37.18
C ASP A 66 -22.23 -13.60 -35.96
N PRO A 67 -23.30 -12.78 -35.80
CA PRO A 67 -23.41 -11.81 -34.70
C PRO A 67 -23.45 -12.48 -33.31
N SER A 68 -23.95 -13.71 -33.25
CA SER A 68 -24.08 -14.49 -32.02
C SER A 68 -22.72 -14.84 -31.39
N LEU A 69 -21.72 -15.20 -32.22
CA LEU A 69 -20.37 -15.52 -31.78
C LEU A 69 -19.64 -14.28 -31.23
N PHE A 70 -19.85 -13.13 -31.86
CA PHE A 70 -19.30 -11.85 -31.41
C PHE A 70 -19.85 -11.45 -30.04
N LEU A 71 -21.17 -11.48 -29.88
CA LEU A 71 -21.82 -11.16 -28.59
C LEU A 71 -21.40 -12.14 -27.49
N HIS A 72 -21.24 -13.42 -27.81
CA HIS A 72 -20.75 -14.43 -26.86
C HIS A 72 -19.34 -14.10 -26.36
N ASN A 73 -18.42 -13.73 -27.26
CA ASN A 73 -17.05 -13.37 -26.90
C ASN A 73 -16.99 -12.11 -26.02
N ILE A 74 -17.76 -11.06 -26.36
CA ILE A 74 -17.80 -9.82 -25.56
C ILE A 74 -18.36 -10.09 -24.17
N ASN A 75 -19.43 -10.87 -24.07
CA ASN A 75 -20.01 -11.22 -22.77
C ASN A 75 -19.00 -11.96 -21.89
N LYS A 76 -18.22 -12.86 -22.48
CA LYS A 76 -17.14 -13.58 -21.78
C LYS A 76 -16.04 -12.63 -21.27
N TYR A 77 -15.58 -11.68 -22.10
CA TYR A 77 -14.58 -10.69 -21.66
C TYR A 77 -15.12 -9.71 -20.63
N SER A 78 -16.40 -9.32 -20.73
CA SER A 78 -17.08 -8.49 -19.74
C SER A 78 -17.09 -9.15 -18.36
N LEU A 79 -17.42 -10.45 -18.30
CA LEU A 79 -17.34 -11.22 -17.06
C LEU A 79 -15.92 -11.25 -16.47
N TYR A 80 -14.88 -11.40 -17.30
CA TYR A 80 -13.50 -11.34 -16.81
C TYR A 80 -13.15 -10.00 -16.16
N ILE A 81 -13.62 -8.87 -16.72
CA ILE A 81 -13.41 -7.54 -16.13
C ILE A 81 -14.05 -7.46 -14.74
N VAL A 82 -15.27 -7.99 -14.59
CA VAL A 82 -15.97 -8.00 -13.29
C VAL A 82 -15.21 -8.84 -12.26
N PHE A 83 -14.73 -10.03 -12.63
CA PHE A 83 -13.95 -10.88 -11.73
C PHE A 83 -12.63 -10.22 -11.31
N ILE A 84 -11.92 -9.59 -12.24
CA ILE A 84 -10.70 -8.84 -11.94
C ILE A 84 -11.00 -7.67 -11.02
N ALA A 85 -12.08 -6.91 -11.26
CA ALA A 85 -12.46 -5.78 -10.41
C ALA A 85 -12.77 -6.21 -8.98
N ILE A 86 -13.47 -7.33 -8.79
CA ILE A 86 -13.72 -7.92 -7.47
C ILE A 86 -12.39 -8.33 -6.82
N GLY A 87 -11.54 -9.04 -7.53
CA GLY A 87 -10.23 -9.50 -7.03
C GLY A 87 -9.34 -8.33 -6.59
N THR A 88 -9.22 -7.30 -7.43
CA THR A 88 -8.48 -6.07 -7.13
C THR A 88 -9.09 -5.33 -5.94
N GLY A 89 -10.42 -5.22 -5.87
CA GLY A 89 -11.11 -4.58 -4.75
C GLY A 89 -10.81 -5.27 -3.42
N PHE A 90 -10.81 -6.61 -3.39
CA PHE A 90 -10.38 -7.37 -2.21
C PHE A 90 -8.91 -7.18 -1.88
N ALA A 91 -8.02 -7.16 -2.88
CA ALA A 91 -6.59 -6.93 -2.68
C ALA A 91 -6.30 -5.53 -2.10
N ALA A 92 -6.91 -4.49 -2.68
CA ALA A 92 -6.80 -3.10 -2.20
C ALA A 92 -7.35 -2.93 -0.78
N PHE A 93 -8.46 -3.60 -0.47
CA PHE A 93 -9.02 -3.58 0.88
C PHE A 93 -8.08 -4.22 1.90
N LEU A 94 -7.52 -5.40 1.58
CA LEU A 94 -6.57 -6.08 2.46
C LEU A 94 -5.28 -5.28 2.63
N GLU A 95 -4.74 -4.73 1.54
CA GLU A 95 -3.58 -3.83 1.58
C GLU A 95 -3.84 -2.65 2.52
N GLY A 96 -4.91 -1.89 2.29
CA GLY A 96 -5.26 -0.72 3.08
C GLY A 96 -5.47 -1.06 4.55
N PHE A 97 -6.18 -2.15 4.84
CA PHE A 97 -6.42 -2.61 6.21
C PHE A 97 -5.11 -3.02 6.91
N CYS A 98 -4.27 -3.82 6.25
CA CYS A 98 -2.99 -4.28 6.80
C CYS A 98 -2.03 -3.11 7.06
N TRP A 99 -1.92 -2.15 6.14
CA TRP A 99 -1.08 -0.97 6.32
C TRP A 99 -1.61 -0.04 7.40
N ALA A 100 -2.92 0.23 7.43
CA ALA A 100 -3.52 1.06 8.47
C ALA A 100 -3.30 0.46 9.87
N ARG A 101 -3.54 -0.85 10.01
CA ARG A 101 -3.37 -1.55 11.29
C ARG A 101 -1.91 -1.60 11.73
N THR A 102 -0.99 -1.81 10.80
CA THR A 102 0.45 -1.76 11.08
C THR A 102 0.86 -0.35 11.53
N GLY A 103 0.41 0.68 10.82
CA GLY A 103 0.68 2.08 11.15
C GLY A 103 0.19 2.47 12.55
N GLU A 104 -1.03 2.07 12.90
CA GLU A 104 -1.60 2.31 14.24
C GLU A 104 -0.75 1.69 15.35
N ARG A 105 -0.36 0.42 15.18
CA ARG A 105 0.45 -0.33 16.16
C ARG A 105 1.85 0.27 16.31
N GLN A 106 2.50 0.62 15.20
CA GLN A 106 3.82 1.25 15.22
C GLN A 106 3.77 2.64 15.87
N ALA A 107 2.78 3.48 15.51
CA ALA A 107 2.61 4.82 16.07
C ALA A 107 2.35 4.79 17.59
N SER A 108 1.48 3.91 18.07
CA SER A 108 1.18 3.77 19.51
C SER A 108 2.43 3.38 20.31
N ARG A 109 3.24 2.45 19.77
CA ARG A 109 4.50 2.03 20.42
C ARG A 109 5.53 3.14 20.47
N MET A 110 5.70 3.90 19.39
CA MET A 110 6.59 5.06 19.36
C MET A 110 6.18 6.10 20.39
N ARG A 111 4.88 6.45 20.47
CA ARG A 111 4.35 7.38 21.46
C ARG A 111 4.59 6.93 22.89
N ARG A 112 4.38 5.65 23.19
CA ARG A 112 4.63 5.09 24.53
C ARG A 112 6.11 5.16 24.94
N LYS A 113 7.04 4.89 24.02
CA LYS A 113 8.48 5.00 24.30
C LYS A 113 8.93 6.44 24.45
N TYR A 114 8.43 7.30 23.58
CA TYR A 114 8.68 8.74 23.66
C TYR A 114 8.24 9.29 25.03
N LEU A 115 7.00 9.02 25.45
CA LEU A 115 6.49 9.45 26.75
C LEU A 115 7.34 8.91 27.92
N LYS A 116 7.74 7.63 27.86
CA LYS A 116 8.60 7.02 28.88
C LYS A 116 9.98 7.66 28.95
N ALA A 117 10.55 8.06 27.81
CA ALA A 117 11.83 8.75 27.76
C ALA A 117 11.74 10.17 28.34
N VAL A 118 10.70 10.93 27.95
CA VAL A 118 10.44 12.28 28.46
C VAL A 118 10.25 12.28 29.98
N LEU A 119 9.50 11.32 30.52
CA LEU A 119 9.28 11.20 31.98
C LEU A 119 10.53 10.79 32.78
N ARG A 120 11.58 10.28 32.11
CA ARG A 120 12.85 9.88 32.74
C ARG A 120 13.93 10.95 32.62
N GLN A 121 13.62 12.08 32.00
CA GLN A 121 14.58 13.15 31.76
C GLN A 121 14.66 14.06 33.00
N ASP A 122 15.88 14.34 33.47
CA ASP A 122 16.11 15.13 34.69
C ASP A 122 15.58 16.57 34.57
N VAL A 123 15.18 17.15 35.70
CA VAL A 123 14.58 18.49 35.81
C VAL A 123 15.47 19.58 35.18
N GLY A 124 16.79 19.40 35.17
CA GLY A 124 17.74 20.34 34.54
C GLY A 124 17.58 20.49 33.02
N PHE A 125 16.97 19.51 32.32
CA PHE A 125 16.61 19.65 30.91
C PHE A 125 15.37 20.54 30.70
N PHE A 126 14.44 20.55 31.66
CA PHE A 126 13.28 21.43 31.63
C PHE A 126 13.64 22.88 32.00
N ASP A 127 14.74 23.08 32.72
CA ASP A 127 15.22 24.40 33.17
C ASP A 127 16.13 25.10 32.13
N THR A 128 16.52 24.40 31.06
CA THR A 128 17.36 24.92 29.96
C THR A 128 16.60 25.16 28.65
N GLN A 129 15.27 25.05 28.66
CA GLN A 129 14.37 25.46 27.57
C GLN A 129 13.66 26.77 27.88
#